data_AF-A0A2S7TQX3-F1
#
_entry.id   AF-A0A2S7TQX3-F1
#
_cell.length_a   1.000
_cell.length_b   1.000
_cell.length_c   1.000
_cell.angle_alpha   90.00
_cell.angle_beta   90.00
_cell.angle_gamma   90.00
#
_symmetry.space_group_name_H-M   'P 1'
#
loop_
_entity.id
_entity.type
_entity.pdbx_description
1 polymer ?
#
loop_
_entity_poly.entity_id
_entity_poly.type
_entity_poly.pdbx_seq_one_letter_code
_entity_poly.pdbx_strand_id
1 'polypeptide(L)'
;MELFRIKNDIPFMRHAKIFNIISFLTFAAAVFFLSTKGLNLSVEFTGGVLVEARYSQPAELEKIREGLRATGIDEPQVQNFGTARDVLVRLAVKDLQSGVLGTEGKLNQQALTEQVLNLGGPNVQLMRVEFVGPQVGRELAENGVIALMVVIIGIMIYLALRFEWKFAVSAIVANLHDVVIILGFFAFFGWEFSLAVLAAILAVLGYSVNESVVVFDRIRETFKKVRKMTVEETIDNAITRTISRTIITHGSTQIMVCSMLFFGGPTLHGFALALTIGICFGIYSSVLVASPLLMWLGLTREDLVKPVKKDKEFETP
;
A
#
# COMPACT_ATOMS: atom_id res chain seq x y z
N MET A 1 -0.57 -28.72 -0.63
CA MET A 1 0.75 -29.01 -0.03
C MET A 1 0.74 -28.41 1.37
N GLU A 2 0.78 -29.23 2.43
CA GLU A 2 0.90 -28.72 3.80
C GLU A 2 2.38 -28.64 4.17
N LEU A 3 2.93 -27.42 4.22
CA LEU A 3 4.31 -27.19 4.70
C LEU A 3 4.41 -27.41 6.22
N PHE A 4 3.36 -27.07 6.96
CA PHE A 4 3.30 -27.23 8.41
C PHE A 4 2.16 -28.16 8.80
N ARG A 5 2.50 -29.30 9.40
CA ARG A 5 1.51 -30.22 10.00
C ARG A 5 1.20 -29.83 11.43
N ILE A 6 0.52 -28.70 11.60
CA ILE A 6 0.10 -28.22 12.92
C ILE A 6 -1.09 -29.10 13.38
N LYS A 7 -0.85 -29.92 14.41
CA LYS A 7 -1.86 -30.86 14.93
C LYS A 7 -2.88 -30.19 15.85
N ASN A 8 -2.46 -29.16 16.60
CA ASN A 8 -3.28 -28.47 17.59
C ASN A 8 -3.54 -27.02 17.16
N ASP A 9 -4.75 -26.53 17.40
CA ASP A 9 -5.11 -25.15 17.07
C ASP A 9 -4.29 -24.18 17.92
N ILE A 10 -3.74 -23.14 17.28
CA ILE A 10 -2.95 -22.12 17.94
C ILE A 10 -3.92 -21.08 18.53
N PRO A 11 -3.82 -20.76 19.84
CA PRO A 11 -4.78 -19.88 20.51
C PRO A 11 -4.47 -18.39 20.26
N PHE A 12 -4.70 -17.93 19.03
CA PHE A 12 -4.52 -16.52 18.64
C PHE A 12 -5.54 -15.63 19.35
N MET A 13 -6.80 -16.06 19.45
CA MET A 13 -7.87 -15.28 20.05
C MET A 13 -7.66 -15.02 21.54
N ARG A 14 -6.97 -15.93 22.26
CA ARG A 14 -6.56 -15.71 23.66
C ARG A 14 -5.70 -14.46 23.85
N HIS A 15 -4.88 -14.12 22.85
CA HIS A 15 -3.97 -12.98 22.87
C HIS A 15 -4.48 -11.79 22.07
N ALA A 16 -5.70 -11.87 21.50
CA ALA A 16 -6.28 -10.85 20.64
C ALA A 16 -6.30 -9.46 21.30
N LYS A 17 -6.52 -9.38 22.61
CA LYS A 17 -6.50 -8.08 23.33
C LYS A 17 -5.13 -7.39 23.26
N ILE A 18 -4.04 -8.15 23.43
CA ILE A 18 -2.68 -7.60 23.39
C ILE A 18 -2.38 -7.14 21.95
N PHE A 19 -2.67 -7.98 20.96
CA PHE A 19 -2.47 -7.63 19.56
C PHE A 19 -3.33 -6.43 19.13
N ASN A 20 -4.59 -6.36 19.55
CA ASN A 20 -5.44 -5.19 19.28
C ASN A 20 -4.86 -3.90 19.88
N ILE A 21 -4.28 -3.95 21.09
CA ILE A 21 -3.62 -2.79 21.69
C ILE A 21 -2.39 -2.38 20.86
N ILE A 22 -1.54 -3.33 20.47
CA ILE A 22 -0.36 -3.05 19.63
C ILE A 22 -0.79 -2.47 18.26
N SER A 23 -1.83 -3.05 17.67
CA SER A 23 -2.42 -2.60 16.41
C SER A 23 -2.94 -1.17 16.51
N PHE A 24 -3.65 -0.87 17.59
CA PHE A 24 -4.20 0.45 17.87
C PHE A 24 -3.10 1.47 18.13
N LEU A 25 -2.06 1.13 18.89
CA LEU A 25 -0.92 2.02 19.13
C LEU A 25 -0.16 2.32 17.83
N THR A 26 0.06 1.31 17.00
CA THR A 26 0.69 1.50 15.68
C THR A 26 -0.16 2.40 14.78
N PHE A 27 -1.47 2.19 14.75
CA PHE A 27 -2.41 3.03 14.00
C PHE A 27 -2.44 4.47 14.54
N ALA A 28 -2.48 4.65 15.85
CA ALA A 28 -2.46 5.98 16.47
C ALA A 28 -1.15 6.72 16.17
N ALA A 29 -0.02 6.02 16.21
CA ALA A 29 1.27 6.59 15.80
C ALA A 29 1.27 6.97 14.31
N ALA A 30 0.72 6.12 13.44
CA ALA A 30 0.59 6.41 12.01
C ALA A 30 -0.25 7.68 11.76
N VAL A 31 -1.41 7.80 12.41
CA VAL A 31 -2.27 9.00 12.33
C VAL A 31 -1.55 10.23 12.89
N PHE A 32 -0.81 10.10 14.00
CA PHE A 32 -0.04 11.19 14.58
C PHE A 32 1.02 11.71 13.61
N PHE A 33 1.81 10.84 13.00
CA PHE A 33 2.83 11.26 12.03
C PHE A 33 2.20 11.82 10.75
N LEU A 34 1.11 11.24 10.27
CA LEU A 34 0.39 11.75 9.11
C LEU A 34 -0.17 13.16 9.37
N SER A 35 -0.65 13.44 10.58
CA SER A 35 -1.22 14.74 10.95
C SER A 35 -0.16 15.81 11.25
N THR A 36 0.99 15.42 11.79
CA THR A 36 2.04 16.37 12.21
C THR A 36 3.09 16.64 11.14
N LYS A 37 3.54 15.61 10.42
CA LYS A 37 4.55 15.72 9.36
C LYS A 37 3.95 15.81 7.96
N GLY A 38 2.77 15.23 7.75
CA GLY A 38 2.19 15.09 6.41
C GLY A 38 2.95 14.06 5.56
N LEU A 39 2.58 13.99 4.27
CA LEU A 39 3.27 13.16 3.29
C LEU A 39 4.24 14.03 2.47
N ASN A 40 5.45 13.52 2.23
CA ASN A 40 6.39 14.13 1.30
C ASN A 40 5.96 13.80 -0.13
N LEU A 41 5.07 14.60 -0.71
CA LEU A 41 4.49 14.33 -2.03
C LEU A 41 5.53 14.51 -3.15
N SER A 42 5.53 13.59 -4.12
CA SER A 42 6.39 13.69 -5.30
C SER A 42 6.02 14.90 -6.18
N VAL A 43 6.92 15.22 -7.11
CA VAL A 43 6.72 16.16 -8.22
C VAL A 43 5.44 15.93 -9.00
N GLU A 44 4.94 14.70 -9.04
CA GLU A 44 3.74 14.35 -9.80
C GLU A 44 2.47 14.92 -9.15
N PHE A 45 2.47 15.14 -7.84
CA PHE A 45 1.36 15.72 -7.10
C PHE A 45 1.54 17.21 -6.81
N THR A 46 2.79 17.65 -6.62
CA THR A 46 3.12 19.04 -6.26
C THR A 46 3.35 19.93 -7.49
N GLY A 47 3.55 19.32 -8.66
CA GLY A 47 4.07 20.00 -9.85
C GLY A 47 5.60 20.10 -9.79
N GLY A 48 6.22 20.35 -10.94
CA GLY A 48 7.68 20.36 -11.05
C GLY A 48 8.19 20.54 -12.47
N VAL A 49 9.50 20.47 -12.60
CA VAL A 49 10.19 20.54 -13.90
C VAL A 49 10.71 19.17 -14.26
N LEU A 50 10.42 18.75 -15.48
CA LEU A 50 10.99 17.58 -16.13
C LEU A 50 12.05 18.06 -17.12
N VAL A 51 13.26 17.53 -16.98
CA VAL A 51 14.37 17.88 -17.85
C VAL A 51 14.86 16.62 -18.56
N GLU A 52 14.76 16.61 -19.88
CA GLU A 52 15.31 15.59 -20.75
C GLU A 52 16.68 16.04 -21.26
N ALA A 53 17.70 15.25 -20.95
CA ALA A 53 19.10 15.50 -21.26
C ALA A 53 19.70 14.30 -21.99
N ARG A 54 20.39 14.56 -23.11
CA ARG A 54 21.11 13.56 -23.89
C ARG A 54 22.61 13.68 -23.65
N TYR A 55 23.23 12.57 -23.26
CA TYR A 55 24.66 12.45 -23.05
C TYR A 55 25.34 11.85 -24.29
N SER A 56 26.60 12.23 -24.54
CA SER A 56 27.38 11.66 -25.65
C SER A 56 27.70 10.17 -25.46
N GLN A 57 27.81 9.73 -24.21
CA GLN A 57 28.07 8.35 -23.77
C GLN A 57 26.90 7.84 -22.91
N PRO A 58 26.76 6.51 -22.69
CA PRO A 58 25.80 5.98 -21.74
C PRO A 58 25.91 6.70 -20.39
N ALA A 59 24.80 7.22 -19.89
CA ALA A 59 24.77 8.06 -18.72
C ALA A 59 24.93 7.23 -17.44
N GLU A 60 25.86 7.62 -16.58
CA GLU A 60 25.97 7.06 -15.23
C GLU A 60 25.01 7.78 -14.29
N LEU A 61 23.83 7.20 -14.10
CA LEU A 61 22.74 7.79 -13.30
C LEU A 61 23.15 8.13 -11.87
N GLU A 62 23.95 7.30 -11.21
CA GLU A 62 24.38 7.55 -9.82
C GLU A 62 25.25 8.80 -9.72
N LYS A 63 26.21 9.00 -10.63
CA LYS A 63 27.05 10.20 -10.65
C LYS A 63 26.22 11.47 -10.84
N ILE A 64 25.20 11.39 -11.69
CA ILE A 64 24.27 12.52 -11.92
C ILE A 64 23.47 12.80 -10.64
N ARG A 65 22.95 11.76 -9.97
CA ARG A 65 22.23 11.94 -8.69
C ARG A 65 23.11 12.51 -7.59
N GLU A 66 24.34 12.03 -7.45
CA GLU A 66 25.30 12.55 -6.47
C GLU A 66 25.64 14.03 -6.74
N GLY A 67 25.84 14.40 -8.01
CA GLY A 67 26.04 15.79 -8.41
C GLY A 67 24.85 16.69 -8.07
N LEU A 68 23.63 16.21 -8.32
CA LEU A 68 22.40 16.92 -7.96
C LEU A 68 22.19 17.03 -6.43
N ARG A 69 22.58 16.00 -5.66
CA ARG A 69 22.56 16.06 -4.19
C ARG A 69 23.55 17.08 -3.63
N ALA A 70 24.72 17.20 -4.25
CA ALA A 70 25.73 18.17 -3.85
C ALA A 70 25.27 19.63 -4.04
N THR A 71 24.27 19.88 -4.90
CA THR A 71 23.69 21.21 -5.10
C THR A 71 22.47 21.51 -4.22
N GLY A 72 22.14 20.60 -3.30
CA GLY A 72 21.07 20.80 -2.30
C GLY A 72 19.72 20.18 -2.66
N ILE A 73 19.67 19.34 -3.70
CA ILE A 73 18.47 18.57 -4.04
C ILE A 73 18.50 17.24 -3.28
N ASP A 74 17.65 17.06 -2.26
CA ASP A 74 17.74 15.89 -1.36
C ASP A 74 17.52 14.55 -2.09
N GLU A 75 16.50 14.47 -2.97
CA GLU A 75 16.11 13.25 -3.68
C GLU A 75 15.88 13.49 -5.18
N PRO A 76 16.96 13.65 -5.98
CA PRO A 76 16.82 13.86 -7.41
C PRO A 76 16.36 12.57 -8.11
N GLN A 77 15.21 12.63 -8.76
CA GLN A 77 14.67 11.53 -9.55
C GLN A 77 15.30 11.54 -10.94
N VAL A 78 16.36 10.73 -11.12
CA VAL A 78 17.12 10.60 -12.37
C VAL A 78 16.95 9.18 -12.92
N GLN A 79 16.45 9.08 -14.14
CA GLN A 79 16.20 7.80 -14.84
C GLN A 79 16.55 7.89 -16.32
N ASN A 80 16.83 6.74 -16.94
CA ASN A 80 16.98 6.68 -18.40
C ASN A 80 15.61 6.87 -19.07
N PHE A 81 15.60 7.48 -20.27
CA PHE A 81 14.40 7.75 -21.04
C PHE A 81 14.60 7.35 -22.51
N GLY A 82 14.06 6.21 -22.92
CA GLY A 82 14.21 5.70 -24.29
C GLY A 82 15.54 4.98 -24.51
N THR A 83 16.69 5.65 -24.37
CA THR A 83 18.03 5.03 -24.55
C THR A 83 18.90 5.15 -23.30
N ALA A 84 20.00 4.39 -23.23
CA ALA A 84 20.96 4.47 -22.13
C ALA A 84 21.74 5.82 -22.07
N ARG A 85 21.56 6.69 -23.07
CA ARG A 85 22.19 8.01 -23.17
C ARG A 85 21.22 9.15 -22.85
N ASP A 86 19.94 8.87 -22.93
CA ASP A 86 18.87 9.83 -22.71
C ASP A 86 18.43 9.71 -21.26
N VAL A 87 18.47 10.81 -20.54
CA VAL A 87 18.20 10.89 -19.10
C VAL A 87 17.07 11.87 -18.87
N LEU A 88 16.10 11.45 -18.06
CA LEU A 88 15.04 12.30 -17.54
C LEU A 88 15.34 12.60 -16.06
N VAL A 89 15.45 13.89 -15.75
CA VAL A 89 15.59 14.42 -14.39
C VAL A 89 14.29 15.08 -13.99
N ARG A 90 13.75 14.74 -12.83
CA ARG A 90 12.57 15.42 -12.26
C ARG A 90 12.98 16.24 -11.04
N LEU A 91 12.60 17.50 -11.05
CA LEU A 91 12.92 18.48 -10.01
C LEU A 91 11.64 19.07 -9.42
N ALA A 92 11.52 19.06 -8.10
CA ALA A 92 10.36 19.65 -7.43
C ALA A 92 10.44 21.18 -7.44
N VAL A 93 9.28 21.84 -7.46
CA VAL A 93 9.20 23.30 -7.39
C VAL A 93 9.90 23.85 -6.14
N LYS A 94 9.86 23.11 -5.03
CA LYS A 94 10.56 23.44 -3.77
C LYS A 94 12.09 23.46 -3.90
N ASP A 95 12.65 22.72 -4.85
CA ASP A 95 14.10 22.58 -5.05
C ASP A 95 14.63 23.59 -6.09
N LEU A 96 13.72 24.31 -6.77
CA LEU A 96 14.08 25.37 -7.71
C LEU A 96 14.39 26.65 -6.94
N GLN A 97 15.53 27.27 -7.22
CA GLN A 97 15.88 28.56 -6.64
C GLN A 97 14.83 29.61 -7.02
N SER A 98 14.52 30.51 -6.09
CA SER A 98 13.43 31.51 -6.15
C SER A 98 13.45 32.45 -7.37
N GLY A 99 14.48 32.41 -8.22
CA GLY A 99 14.59 33.17 -9.48
C GLY A 99 14.12 32.43 -10.74
N VAL A 100 13.76 31.14 -10.65
CA VAL A 100 13.37 30.31 -11.80
C VAL A 100 11.86 30.35 -12.06
N LEU A 101 11.07 30.64 -11.02
CA LEU A 101 9.63 30.86 -11.09
C LEU A 101 9.37 32.37 -11.28
N GLY A 102 8.91 32.77 -12.47
CA GLY A 102 8.48 34.15 -12.71
C GLY A 102 7.21 34.50 -11.92
N THR A 103 6.90 35.79 -11.86
CA THR A 103 5.84 36.44 -11.04
C THR A 103 4.40 35.95 -11.30
N GLU A 104 4.18 35.03 -12.24
CA GLU A 104 2.86 34.46 -12.60
C GLU A 104 2.86 32.92 -12.71
N GLY A 105 3.90 32.23 -12.21
CA GLY A 105 4.02 30.77 -12.38
C GLY A 105 4.46 30.33 -13.77
N LYS A 106 4.87 31.26 -14.64
CA LYS A 106 5.61 30.97 -15.88
C LYS A 106 7.10 30.89 -15.55
N LEU A 107 7.74 29.77 -15.88
CA LEU A 107 9.17 29.60 -15.67
C LEU A 107 9.98 30.47 -16.61
N ASN A 108 11.06 31.03 -16.06
CA ASN A 108 12.14 31.56 -16.88
C ASN A 108 12.94 30.37 -17.44
N GLN A 109 12.51 29.89 -18.62
CA GLN A 109 13.11 28.74 -19.30
C GLN A 109 14.61 28.89 -19.50
N GLN A 110 15.13 30.11 -19.67
CA GLN A 110 16.56 30.36 -19.85
C GLN A 110 17.36 30.15 -18.56
N ALA A 111 16.88 30.70 -17.44
CA ALA A 111 17.54 30.51 -16.13
C ALA A 111 17.52 29.03 -15.69
N LEU A 112 16.42 28.33 -15.98
CA LEU A 112 16.29 26.90 -15.72
C LEU A 112 17.22 26.05 -16.60
N THR A 113 17.33 26.40 -17.89
CA THR A 113 18.24 25.73 -18.84
C THR A 113 19.69 25.94 -18.42
N GLU A 114 20.09 27.15 -18.01
CA GLU A 114 21.43 27.44 -17.50
C GLU A 114 21.73 26.69 -16.20
N GLN A 115 20.78 26.67 -15.26
CA GLN A 115 20.96 25.93 -14.02
C GLN A 115 21.08 24.42 -14.28
N VAL A 116 20.31 23.85 -15.21
CA VAL A 116 20.39 22.41 -15.52
C VAL A 116 21.60 22.05 -16.38
N LEU A 117 22.05 22.93 -17.30
CA LEU A 117 23.32 22.76 -18.02
C LEU A 117 24.50 22.72 -17.06
N ASN A 118 24.48 23.57 -16.03
CA ASN A 118 25.50 23.56 -14.98
C ASN A 118 25.45 22.29 -14.11
N LEU A 119 24.28 21.67 -13.97
CA LEU A 119 24.10 20.41 -13.22
C LEU A 119 24.51 19.16 -14.03
N GLY A 120 24.42 19.19 -15.36
CA GLY A 120 24.65 18.05 -16.24
C GLY A 120 26.11 17.77 -16.61
N GLY A 121 27.00 18.76 -16.48
CA GLY A 121 28.42 18.67 -16.88
C GLY A 121 28.69 19.03 -18.35
N PRO A 122 29.97 19.09 -18.76
CA PRO A 122 30.40 19.77 -20.01
C PRO A 122 30.02 19.09 -21.34
N ASN A 123 29.29 17.96 -21.34
CA ASN A 123 28.93 17.21 -22.55
C ASN A 123 27.44 16.79 -22.59
N VAL A 124 26.55 17.64 -22.09
CA VAL A 124 25.11 17.39 -22.06
C VAL A 124 24.39 18.26 -23.08
N GLN A 125 23.57 17.62 -23.92
CA GLN A 125 22.62 18.31 -24.78
C GLN A 125 21.25 18.29 -24.10
N LEU A 126 20.73 19.47 -23.75
CA LEU A 126 19.34 19.58 -23.30
C LEU A 126 18.41 19.36 -24.49
N MET A 127 17.57 18.34 -24.38
CA MET A 127 16.60 17.97 -25.41
C MET A 127 15.28 18.69 -25.18
N ARG A 128 14.78 18.65 -23.93
CA ARG A 128 13.46 19.16 -23.58
C ARG A 128 13.41 19.58 -22.12
N VAL A 129 12.72 20.69 -21.86
CA VAL A 129 12.37 21.10 -20.50
C VAL A 129 10.86 21.31 -20.46
N GLU A 130 10.17 20.49 -19.69
CA GLU A 130 8.73 20.55 -19.49
C GLU A 130 8.42 21.01 -18.07
N PHE A 131 7.39 21.83 -17.94
CA PHE A 131 6.82 22.17 -16.66
C PHE A 131 5.50 21.47 -16.46
N VAL A 132 5.40 20.71 -15.38
CA VAL A 132 4.14 20.16 -14.91
C VAL A 132 3.58 21.11 -13.87
N GLY A 133 2.51 21.82 -14.25
CA GLY A 133 1.87 22.79 -13.37
C GLY A 133 1.21 22.13 -12.15
N PRO A 134 1.10 22.84 -11.00
CA PRO A 134 0.44 22.33 -9.80
C PRO A 134 -1.02 21.90 -10.02
N GLN A 135 -1.67 22.45 -11.06
CA GLN A 135 -3.04 22.09 -11.43
C GLN A 135 -3.15 20.62 -11.88
N VAL A 136 -2.18 20.13 -12.66
CA VAL A 136 -2.14 18.72 -13.08
C VAL A 136 -1.89 17.81 -11.89
N GLY A 137 -1.01 18.24 -10.97
CA GLY A 137 -0.73 17.49 -9.74
C GLY A 137 -1.94 17.39 -8.81
N ARG A 138 -2.73 18.46 -8.69
CA ARG A 138 -4.00 18.45 -7.94
C ARG A 138 -5.01 17.48 -8.57
N GLU A 139 -5.17 17.51 -9.89
CA GLU A 139 -6.05 16.57 -10.59
C GLU A 139 -5.62 15.11 -10.38
N LEU A 140 -4.31 14.83 -10.42
CA LEU A 140 -3.76 13.51 -10.12
C LEU A 140 -4.02 13.08 -8.67
N ALA A 141 -3.89 13.99 -7.70
CA ALA A 141 -4.20 13.71 -6.31
C ALA A 141 -5.70 13.40 -6.11
N GLU A 142 -6.58 14.21 -6.68
CA GLU A 142 -8.03 14.03 -6.63
C GLU A 142 -8.44 12.69 -7.28
N ASN A 143 -7.90 12.38 -8.46
CA ASN A 143 -8.11 11.10 -9.14
C ASN A 143 -7.59 9.92 -8.32
N GLY A 144 -6.47 10.08 -7.61
CA GLY A 144 -5.94 9.05 -6.71
C GLY A 144 -6.87 8.75 -5.54
N VAL A 145 -7.45 9.78 -4.92
CA VAL A 145 -8.46 9.62 -3.85
C VAL A 145 -9.73 8.97 -4.38
N ILE A 146 -10.19 9.37 -5.58
CA ILE A 146 -11.35 8.75 -6.22
C ILE A 146 -11.09 7.27 -6.51
N ALA A 147 -9.91 6.92 -7.06
CA ALA A 147 -9.54 5.54 -7.32
C ALA A 147 -9.55 4.68 -6.04
N LEU A 148 -9.00 5.21 -4.94
CA LEU A 148 -9.03 4.57 -3.63
C LEU A 148 -10.46 4.32 -3.14
N MET A 149 -11.34 5.33 -3.23
CA MET A 149 -12.74 5.17 -2.84
C MET A 149 -13.50 4.15 -3.69
N VAL A 150 -13.29 4.16 -5.01
CA VAL A 150 -13.90 3.20 -5.93
C VAL A 150 -13.46 1.77 -5.60
N VAL A 151 -12.17 1.56 -5.32
CA VAL A 151 -11.65 0.25 -4.92
C VAL A 151 -12.26 -0.22 -3.59
N ILE A 152 -12.32 0.65 -2.57
CA ILE A 152 -12.93 0.33 -1.28
C ILE A 152 -14.39 -0.07 -1.47
N ILE A 153 -15.19 0.75 -2.16
CA ILE A 153 -16.61 0.49 -2.43
C ILE A 153 -16.80 -0.83 -3.20
N GLY A 154 -15.98 -1.06 -4.23
CA GLY A 154 -16.01 -2.30 -5.01
C GLY A 154 -15.76 -3.54 -4.15
N ILE A 155 -14.78 -3.48 -3.25
CA ILE A 155 -14.50 -4.53 -2.26
C ILE A 155 -15.70 -4.72 -1.32
N MET A 156 -16.33 -3.64 -0.82
CA MET A 156 -17.50 -3.74 0.06
C MET A 156 -18.64 -4.48 -0.62
N ILE A 157 -18.98 -4.09 -1.85
CA ILE A 157 -20.06 -4.71 -2.63
C ILE A 157 -19.77 -6.19 -2.84
N TYR A 158 -18.54 -6.51 -3.28
CA TYR A 158 -18.13 -7.91 -3.46
C TYR A 158 -18.27 -8.72 -2.17
N LEU A 159 -17.76 -8.20 -1.04
CA LEU A 159 -17.82 -8.90 0.23
C LEU A 159 -19.25 -9.03 0.76
N ALA A 160 -20.10 -8.02 0.59
CA ALA A 160 -21.50 -8.07 1.01
C ALA A 160 -22.33 -9.06 0.18
N LEU A 161 -21.98 -9.27 -1.10
CA LEU A 161 -22.61 -10.30 -1.95
C LEU A 161 -22.08 -11.70 -1.65
N ARG A 162 -20.79 -11.82 -1.31
CA ARG A 162 -20.13 -13.11 -1.07
C ARG A 162 -20.28 -13.62 0.37
N PHE A 163 -20.35 -12.71 1.33
CA PHE A 163 -20.37 -12.96 2.78
C PHE A 163 -21.50 -12.18 3.47
N GLU A 164 -21.75 -12.48 4.74
CA GLU A 164 -22.65 -11.66 5.57
C GLU A 164 -22.05 -10.27 5.78
N TRP A 165 -22.91 -9.25 5.94
CA TRP A 165 -22.49 -7.84 6.05
C TRP A 165 -21.46 -7.59 7.17
N LYS A 166 -21.51 -8.36 8.27
CA LYS A 166 -20.53 -8.31 9.37
C LYS A 166 -19.09 -8.59 8.90
N PHE A 167 -18.91 -9.51 7.96
CA PHE A 167 -17.60 -9.81 7.37
C PHE A 167 -17.12 -8.67 6.48
N ALA A 168 -18.03 -8.08 5.69
CA ALA A 168 -17.69 -6.93 4.85
C ALA A 168 -17.17 -5.78 5.71
N VAL A 169 -17.91 -5.37 6.74
CA VAL A 169 -17.51 -4.30 7.68
C VAL A 169 -16.15 -4.59 8.31
N SER A 170 -15.95 -5.82 8.81
CA SER A 170 -14.69 -6.19 9.45
C SER A 170 -13.49 -6.10 8.50
N ALA A 171 -13.61 -6.63 7.28
CA ALA A 171 -12.55 -6.55 6.28
C ALA A 171 -12.24 -5.11 5.87
N ILE A 172 -13.24 -4.24 5.74
CA ILE A 172 -13.00 -2.83 5.36
C ILE A 172 -12.21 -2.11 6.43
N VAL A 173 -12.58 -2.28 7.71
CA VAL A 173 -11.87 -1.65 8.82
C VAL A 173 -10.42 -2.14 8.88
N ALA A 174 -10.19 -3.44 8.70
CA ALA A 174 -8.86 -4.02 8.63
C ALA A 174 -8.02 -3.49 7.45
N ASN A 175 -8.62 -3.36 6.26
CA ASN A 175 -7.94 -2.81 5.09
C ASN A 175 -7.63 -1.31 5.23
N LEU A 176 -8.56 -0.53 5.78
CA LEU A 176 -8.33 0.90 6.02
C LEU A 176 -7.21 1.11 7.05
N HIS A 177 -7.18 0.26 8.07
CA HIS A 177 -6.09 0.20 9.03
C HIS A 177 -4.74 -0.04 8.35
N ASP A 178 -4.64 -1.01 7.44
CA ASP A 178 -3.41 -1.28 6.68
C ASP A 178 -2.94 -0.08 5.85
N VAL A 179 -3.87 0.57 5.13
CA VAL A 179 -3.56 1.76 4.31
C VAL A 179 -3.01 2.88 5.16
N VAL A 180 -3.65 3.17 6.30
CA VAL A 180 -3.21 4.24 7.21
C VAL A 180 -1.84 3.91 7.80
N ILE A 181 -1.56 2.65 8.13
CA ILE A 181 -0.24 2.25 8.61
C ILE A 181 0.82 2.52 7.54
N ILE A 182 0.60 2.11 6.29
CA ILE A 182 1.56 2.36 5.19
C ILE A 182 1.82 3.87 5.06
N LEU A 183 0.76 4.68 5.00
CA LEU A 183 0.88 6.14 4.91
C LEU A 183 1.60 6.73 6.14
N GLY A 184 1.36 6.20 7.33
CA GLY A 184 2.03 6.61 8.56
C GLY A 184 3.52 6.30 8.57
N PHE A 185 3.94 5.16 8.01
CA PHE A 185 5.36 4.85 7.80
C PHE A 185 6.02 5.85 6.86
N PHE A 186 5.37 6.15 5.73
CA PHE A 186 5.86 7.16 4.78
C PHE A 186 5.96 8.55 5.42
N ALA A 187 4.96 8.96 6.20
CA ALA A 187 4.98 10.23 6.94
C ALA A 187 6.06 10.26 8.03
N PHE A 188 6.26 9.16 8.76
CA PHE A 188 7.23 9.07 9.85
C PHE A 188 8.66 9.22 9.34
N PHE A 189 9.02 8.45 8.31
CA PHE A 189 10.36 8.44 7.71
C PHE A 189 10.58 9.59 6.71
N GLY A 190 9.52 10.28 6.28
CA GLY A 190 9.62 11.34 5.28
C GLY A 190 9.86 10.83 3.86
N TRP A 191 9.55 9.56 3.60
CA TRP A 191 9.72 8.95 2.28
C TRP A 191 8.79 9.60 1.25
N GLU A 192 9.28 9.74 0.02
CA GLU A 192 8.52 10.32 -1.07
C GLU A 192 7.27 9.47 -1.41
N PHE A 193 6.11 10.13 -1.46
CA PHE A 193 4.84 9.58 -1.88
C PHE A 193 4.60 9.93 -3.36
N SER A 194 4.81 8.96 -4.24
CA SER A 194 4.64 9.09 -5.70
C SER A 194 3.42 8.33 -6.23
N LEU A 195 3.09 8.49 -7.51
CA LEU A 195 2.02 7.71 -8.15
C LEU A 195 2.30 6.20 -8.09
N ALA A 196 3.58 5.81 -8.13
CA ALA A 196 3.98 4.42 -7.93
C ALA A 196 3.61 3.93 -6.52
N VAL A 197 3.88 4.72 -5.47
CA VAL A 197 3.49 4.38 -4.10
C VAL A 197 1.98 4.26 -3.97
N LEU A 198 1.22 5.17 -4.57
CA LEU A 198 -0.24 5.07 -4.62
C LEU A 198 -0.70 3.78 -5.30
N ALA A 199 -0.12 3.42 -6.45
CA ALA A 199 -0.43 2.17 -7.14
C ALA A 199 -0.08 0.93 -6.29
N ALA A 200 1.04 0.96 -5.56
CA ALA A 200 1.41 -0.09 -4.62
C ALA A 200 0.36 -0.24 -3.51
N ILE A 201 -0.13 0.87 -2.91
CA ILE A 201 -1.18 0.83 -1.89
C ILE A 201 -2.47 0.21 -2.45
N LEU A 202 -2.88 0.56 -3.68
CA LEU A 202 -4.04 -0.06 -4.33
C LEU A 202 -3.83 -1.56 -4.57
N ALA A 203 -2.62 -1.97 -4.92
CA ALA A 203 -2.28 -3.40 -5.05
C ALA A 203 -2.32 -4.13 -3.69
N VAL A 204 -1.81 -3.50 -2.61
CA VAL A 204 -1.89 -4.04 -1.25
C VAL A 204 -3.34 -4.21 -0.82
N LEU A 205 -4.23 -3.29 -1.13
CA LEU A 205 -5.65 -3.41 -0.79
C LEU A 205 -6.27 -4.68 -1.37
N GLY A 206 -6.06 -4.95 -2.66
CA GLY A 206 -6.54 -6.18 -3.28
C GLY A 206 -5.91 -7.43 -2.65
N TYR A 207 -4.63 -7.33 -2.30
CA TYR A 207 -3.88 -8.43 -1.69
C TYR A 207 -4.31 -8.73 -0.25
N SER A 208 -4.53 -7.72 0.58
CA SER A 208 -4.98 -7.87 1.97
C SER A 208 -6.41 -8.43 2.04
N VAL A 209 -7.31 -7.98 1.14
CA VAL A 209 -8.65 -8.57 0.98
C VAL A 209 -8.58 -10.06 0.67
N ASN A 210 -7.67 -10.49 -0.20
CA ASN A 210 -7.55 -11.90 -0.57
C ASN A 210 -7.28 -12.80 0.64
N GLU A 211 -6.48 -12.38 1.61
CA GLU A 211 -6.32 -13.16 2.85
C GLU A 211 -7.54 -13.11 3.75
N SER A 212 -8.12 -11.93 3.95
CA SER A 212 -9.35 -11.81 4.74
C SER A 212 -10.43 -12.75 4.21
N VAL A 213 -10.62 -12.82 2.88
CA VAL A 213 -11.58 -13.73 2.22
C VAL A 213 -11.29 -15.20 2.53
N VAL A 214 -10.03 -15.61 2.53
CA VAL A 214 -9.64 -17.01 2.77
C VAL A 214 -9.87 -17.41 4.21
N VAL A 215 -9.47 -16.55 5.15
CA VAL A 215 -9.72 -16.77 6.59
C VAL A 215 -11.22 -16.81 6.85
N PHE A 216 -11.98 -15.87 6.28
CA PHE A 216 -13.44 -15.80 6.44
C PHE A 216 -14.17 -17.00 5.85
N ASP A 217 -13.78 -17.47 4.68
CA ASP A 217 -14.36 -18.66 4.06
C ASP A 217 -14.10 -19.89 4.95
N ARG A 218 -12.87 -20.00 5.50
CA ARG A 218 -12.54 -21.07 6.43
C ARG A 218 -13.32 -20.99 7.75
N ILE A 219 -13.51 -19.80 8.32
CA ILE A 219 -14.37 -19.57 9.49
C ILE A 219 -15.79 -20.09 9.19
N ARG A 220 -16.37 -19.70 8.04
CA ARG A 220 -17.71 -20.14 7.61
C ARG A 220 -17.80 -21.66 7.44
N GLU A 221 -16.78 -22.26 6.83
CA GLU A 221 -16.70 -23.70 6.64
C GLU A 221 -16.66 -24.44 7.99
N THR A 222 -15.83 -23.98 8.92
CA THR A 222 -15.69 -24.58 10.27
C THR A 222 -16.99 -24.46 11.06
N PHE A 223 -17.69 -23.31 11.02
CA PHE A 223 -19.01 -23.14 11.64
C PHE A 223 -20.07 -24.12 11.12
N LYS A 224 -20.01 -24.48 9.82
CA LYS A 224 -20.91 -25.46 9.21
C LYS A 224 -20.56 -26.89 9.62
N LYS A 225 -19.27 -27.23 9.70
CA LYS A 225 -18.79 -28.60 9.93
C LYS A 225 -18.79 -29.00 11.42
N VAL A 226 -18.40 -28.11 12.32
CA VAL A 226 -18.21 -28.47 13.74
C VAL A 226 -19.28 -27.81 14.61
N ARG A 227 -20.10 -28.63 15.27
CA ARG A 227 -21.26 -28.13 16.02
C ARG A 227 -21.00 -27.59 17.42
N LYS A 228 -19.91 -27.98 18.08
CA LYS A 228 -19.68 -27.67 19.49
C LYS A 228 -18.57 -26.64 19.75
N MET A 229 -17.95 -26.08 18.71
CA MET A 229 -16.90 -25.07 18.87
C MET A 229 -17.51 -23.70 19.15
N THR A 230 -16.87 -22.96 20.07
CA THR A 230 -17.11 -21.54 20.28
C THR A 230 -16.64 -20.72 19.08
N VAL A 231 -17.04 -19.44 19.03
CA VAL A 231 -16.58 -18.52 17.97
C VAL A 231 -15.05 -18.38 18.00
N GLU A 232 -14.46 -18.25 19.19
CA GLU A 232 -13.02 -18.14 19.39
C GLU A 232 -12.27 -19.36 18.85
N GLU A 233 -12.68 -20.57 19.27
CA GLU A 233 -12.08 -21.82 18.79
C GLU A 233 -12.24 -22.00 17.28
N THR A 234 -13.39 -21.57 16.73
CA THR A 234 -13.65 -21.64 15.28
C THR A 234 -12.68 -20.76 14.50
N ILE A 235 -12.41 -19.55 15.00
CA ILE A 235 -11.46 -18.61 14.41
C ILE A 235 -10.03 -19.14 14.55
N ASP A 236 -9.63 -19.60 15.74
CA ASP A 236 -8.29 -20.17 15.97
C ASP A 236 -8.03 -21.39 15.06
N ASN A 237 -9.03 -22.26 14.90
CA ASN A 237 -8.97 -23.38 13.97
C ASN A 237 -8.85 -22.90 12.52
N ALA A 238 -9.65 -21.93 12.11
CA ALA A 238 -9.62 -21.41 10.75
C ALA A 238 -8.25 -20.83 10.40
N ILE A 239 -7.72 -19.95 11.26
CA ILE A 239 -6.38 -19.37 11.11
C ILE A 239 -5.33 -20.47 11.05
N THR A 240 -5.35 -21.41 12.00
CA THR A 240 -4.35 -22.49 12.07
C THR A 240 -4.32 -23.32 10.78
N ARG A 241 -5.49 -23.58 10.19
CA ARG A 241 -5.61 -24.37 8.94
C ARG A 241 -5.20 -23.59 7.70
N THR A 242 -5.27 -22.26 7.72
CA THR A 242 -4.86 -21.42 6.58
C THR A 242 -3.39 -21.00 6.62
N ILE A 243 -2.71 -21.09 7.78
CA ILE A 243 -1.30 -20.67 7.95
C ILE A 243 -0.37 -21.20 6.84
N SER A 244 -0.45 -22.48 6.47
CA SER A 244 0.43 -23.03 5.43
C SER A 244 0.23 -22.33 4.09
N ARG A 245 -1.01 -22.03 3.71
CA ARG A 245 -1.32 -21.30 2.48
C ARG A 245 -0.80 -19.86 2.59
N THR A 246 -1.12 -19.17 3.68
CA THR A 246 -0.70 -17.78 3.92
C THR A 246 0.83 -17.65 3.89
N ILE A 247 1.58 -18.57 4.51
CA ILE A 247 3.06 -18.52 4.46
C ILE A 247 3.58 -18.71 3.03
N ILE A 248 2.97 -19.59 2.22
CA ILE A 248 3.41 -19.83 0.83
C ILE A 248 3.09 -18.61 -0.05
N THR A 249 1.86 -18.11 0.00
CA THR A 249 1.42 -17.00 -0.86
C THR A 249 2.12 -15.71 -0.47
N HIS A 250 2.24 -15.42 0.83
CA HIS A 250 2.94 -14.23 1.30
C HIS A 250 4.44 -14.36 1.20
N GLY A 251 5.01 -15.49 1.58
CA GLY A 251 6.44 -15.72 1.46
C GLY A 251 6.92 -15.57 0.02
N SER A 252 6.21 -16.15 -0.95
CA SER A 252 6.58 -16.03 -2.38
C SER A 252 6.47 -14.60 -2.90
N THR A 253 5.39 -13.88 -2.57
CA THR A 253 5.24 -12.47 -2.98
C THR A 253 6.27 -11.58 -2.27
N GLN A 254 6.52 -11.82 -0.98
CA GLN A 254 7.51 -11.07 -0.21
C GLN A 254 8.92 -11.26 -0.75
N ILE A 255 9.30 -12.48 -1.16
CA ILE A 255 10.62 -12.73 -1.78
C ILE A 255 10.78 -11.91 -3.07
N MET A 256 9.75 -11.87 -3.91
CA MET A 256 9.74 -11.07 -5.13
C MET A 256 9.88 -9.57 -4.82
N VAL A 257 9.04 -9.05 -3.91
CA VAL A 257 9.04 -7.63 -3.56
C VAL A 257 10.33 -7.22 -2.86
N CYS A 258 10.89 -8.05 -1.98
CA CYS A 258 12.19 -7.81 -1.36
C CYS A 258 13.31 -7.78 -2.41
N SER A 259 13.26 -8.64 -3.43
CA SER A 259 14.21 -8.58 -4.54
C SER A 259 14.12 -7.24 -5.27
N MET A 260 12.91 -6.75 -5.52
CA MET A 260 12.68 -5.42 -6.08
C MET A 260 13.15 -4.29 -5.15
N LEU A 261 13.00 -4.45 -3.83
CA LEU A 261 13.43 -3.47 -2.83
C LEU A 261 14.96 -3.32 -2.77
N PHE A 262 15.69 -4.43 -2.82
CA PHE A 262 17.16 -4.44 -2.73
C PHE A 262 17.85 -4.22 -4.08
N PHE A 263 17.26 -4.67 -5.19
CA PHE A 263 17.90 -4.66 -6.52
C PHE A 263 17.19 -3.77 -7.56
N GLY A 264 16.02 -3.22 -7.26
CA GLY A 264 15.22 -2.44 -8.23
C GLY A 264 15.66 -0.98 -8.43
N GLY A 265 16.54 -0.47 -7.57
CA GLY A 265 17.03 0.90 -7.63
C GLY A 265 16.02 1.96 -7.14
N PRO A 266 16.39 3.26 -7.18
CA PRO A 266 15.62 4.33 -6.52
C PRO A 266 14.20 4.51 -7.04
N THR A 267 13.98 4.33 -8.34
CA THR A 267 12.67 4.50 -8.98
C THR A 267 11.64 3.48 -8.51
N LEU A 268 12.08 2.26 -8.21
CA LEU A 268 11.23 1.17 -7.74
C LEU A 268 11.21 1.04 -6.22
N HIS A 269 12.13 1.72 -5.53
CA HIS A 269 12.31 1.56 -4.09
C HIS A 269 11.05 1.91 -3.30
N GLY A 270 10.45 3.10 -3.54
CA GLY A 270 9.22 3.51 -2.84
C GLY A 270 8.04 2.57 -3.10
N PHE A 271 7.87 2.11 -4.34
CA PHE A 271 6.86 1.12 -4.71
C PHE A 271 7.04 -0.20 -3.96
N ALA A 272 8.27 -0.75 -3.99
CA ALA A 272 8.59 -2.01 -3.34
C ALA A 272 8.48 -1.91 -1.81
N LEU A 273 8.84 -0.76 -1.24
CA LEU A 273 8.74 -0.50 0.19
C LEU A 273 7.28 -0.48 0.67
N ALA A 274 6.40 0.19 -0.07
CA ALA A 274 4.97 0.20 0.22
C ALA A 274 4.35 -1.21 0.15
N LEU A 275 4.69 -2.00 -0.89
CA LEU A 275 4.28 -3.40 -0.99
C LEU A 275 4.81 -4.26 0.16
N THR A 276 6.09 -4.11 0.49
CA THR A 276 6.76 -4.89 1.56
C THR A 276 6.05 -4.68 2.89
N ILE A 277 5.79 -3.42 3.25
CA ILE A 277 5.09 -3.05 4.48
C ILE A 277 3.65 -3.58 4.41
N GLY A 278 2.95 -3.32 3.30
CA GLY A 278 1.56 -3.71 3.15
C GLY A 278 1.32 -5.21 3.20
N ILE A 279 2.18 -6.03 2.61
CA ILE A 279 2.08 -7.49 2.65
C ILE A 279 2.32 -7.99 4.08
N CYS A 280 3.29 -7.44 4.81
CA CYS A 280 3.57 -7.81 6.20
C CYS A 280 2.39 -7.46 7.12
N PHE A 281 1.88 -6.24 7.04
CA PHE A 281 0.77 -5.79 7.87
C PHE A 281 -0.58 -6.40 7.44
N GLY A 282 -0.77 -6.74 6.16
CA GLY A 282 -2.01 -7.38 5.68
C GLY A 282 -2.25 -8.79 6.26
N ILE A 283 -1.18 -9.58 6.46
CA ILE A 283 -1.28 -10.87 7.18
C ILE A 283 -1.74 -10.62 8.61
N TYR A 284 -1.05 -9.69 9.28
CA TYR A 284 -1.31 -9.33 10.66
C TYR A 284 -2.76 -8.84 10.82
N SER A 285 -3.21 -7.93 9.97
CA SER A 285 -4.53 -7.32 10.05
C SER A 285 -5.65 -8.32 9.75
N SER A 286 -5.51 -9.18 8.73
CA SER A 286 -6.51 -10.21 8.42
C SER A 286 -6.72 -11.19 9.59
N VAL A 287 -5.64 -11.55 10.30
CA VAL A 287 -5.69 -12.52 11.40
C VAL A 287 -6.06 -11.86 12.73
N LEU A 288 -5.43 -10.73 13.05
CA LEU A 288 -5.44 -10.13 14.39
C LEU A 288 -6.28 -8.86 14.50
N VAL A 289 -6.76 -8.28 13.40
CA VAL A 289 -7.69 -7.15 13.42
C VAL A 289 -9.07 -7.57 12.92
N ALA A 290 -9.14 -8.17 11.73
CA ALA A 290 -10.42 -8.55 11.11
C ALA A 290 -11.14 -9.67 11.87
N SER A 291 -10.42 -10.69 12.34
CA SER A 291 -11.06 -11.81 13.04
C SER A 291 -11.62 -11.42 14.43
N PRO A 292 -10.90 -10.63 15.28
CA PRO A 292 -11.47 -10.10 16.51
C PRO A 292 -12.61 -9.08 16.29
N LEU A 293 -12.51 -8.22 15.27
CA LEU A 293 -13.59 -7.29 14.92
C LEU A 293 -14.88 -8.04 14.57
N LEU A 294 -14.76 -9.16 13.86
CA LEU A 294 -15.88 -10.02 13.52
C LEU A 294 -16.56 -10.60 14.78
N MET A 295 -15.79 -10.93 15.82
CA MET A 295 -16.34 -11.33 17.12
C MET A 295 -17.06 -10.17 17.81
N TRP A 296 -16.48 -8.97 17.81
CA TRP A 296 -17.08 -7.78 18.42
C TRP A 296 -18.36 -7.33 17.73
N LEU A 297 -18.48 -7.54 16.41
CA LEU A 297 -19.71 -7.35 15.65
C LEU A 297 -20.79 -8.40 15.97
N GLY A 298 -20.53 -9.29 16.93
CA GLY A 298 -21.48 -10.29 17.42
C GLY A 298 -21.79 -11.34 16.36
N LEU A 299 -20.77 -11.86 15.68
CA LEU A 299 -20.97 -13.00 14.78
C LEU A 299 -21.51 -14.18 15.59
N THR A 300 -22.74 -14.57 15.29
CA THR A 300 -23.37 -15.76 15.84
C THR A 300 -23.38 -16.85 14.79
N ARG A 301 -23.52 -18.09 15.25
CA ARG A 301 -23.68 -19.22 14.35
C ARG A 301 -24.94 -19.13 13.49
N GLU A 302 -26.00 -18.53 14.03
CA GLU A 302 -27.29 -18.36 13.38
C GLU A 302 -27.19 -17.46 12.14
N ASP A 303 -26.23 -16.51 12.15
CA ASP A 303 -25.91 -15.67 10.99
C ASP A 303 -25.33 -16.49 9.82
N LEU A 304 -24.76 -17.68 10.09
CA LEU A 304 -24.02 -18.47 9.09
C LEU A 304 -24.70 -19.78 8.70
N VAL A 305 -25.57 -20.30 9.56
CA VAL A 305 -26.31 -21.53 9.38
C VAL A 305 -27.79 -21.22 9.61
N LYS A 306 -28.55 -21.03 8.52
CA LYS A 306 -30.01 -20.92 8.61
C LYS A 306 -30.53 -22.15 9.37
N PRO A 307 -31.35 -21.98 10.42
CA PRO A 307 -31.87 -23.12 11.16
C PRO A 307 -32.67 -24.00 10.20
N VAL A 308 -32.37 -25.31 10.19
CA VAL A 308 -33.22 -26.29 9.54
C VAL A 308 -34.55 -26.20 10.26
N LYS A 309 -35.61 -25.71 9.58
CA LYS A 309 -36.97 -25.83 10.08
C LYS A 309 -37.17 -27.30 10.43
N LYS A 310 -37.41 -27.62 11.71
CA LYS A 310 -37.97 -28.92 12.06
C LYS A 310 -39.28 -28.99 11.30
N ASP A 311 -39.32 -29.80 10.25
CA ASP A 311 -40.59 -30.22 9.69
C ASP A 311 -41.40 -30.76 10.86
N LYS A 312 -42.58 -30.16 11.05
CA LYS A 312 -43.52 -30.57 12.07
C LYS A 312 -43.64 -32.08 11.97
N GLU A 313 -43.32 -32.77 13.06
CA GLU A 313 -43.69 -34.17 13.23
C GLU A 313 -45.13 -34.29 12.75
N PHE A 314 -45.33 -35.07 11.70
CA PHE A 314 -46.64 -35.51 11.31
C PHE A 314 -47.19 -36.26 12.52
N GLU A 315 -48.07 -35.62 13.27
CA GLU A 315 -49.00 -36.31 14.17
C GLU A 315 -49.77 -37.28 13.29
N THR A 316 -49.39 -38.57 13.32
CA THR A 316 -50.19 -39.64 12.75
C THR A 316 -51.42 -39.83 13.63
N PRO A 317 -52.61 -39.99 13.03
CA PRO A 317 -53.91 -40.00 13.71
C PRO A 317 -54.14 -41.19 14.64
#